data_AF-A0A7S3FUE6-F1
#
_entry.id   AF-A0A7S3FUE6-F1
#
_cell.length_a   1.000
_cell.length_b   1.000
_cell.length_c   1.000
_cell.angle_alpha   90.00
_cell.angle_beta   90.00
_cell.angle_gamma   90.00
#
_symmetry.space_group_name_H-M   'P 1'
#
loop_
_entity.id
_entity.type
_entity.pdbx_description
1 polymer ?
#
loop_
_entity_poly.entity_id
_entity_poly.type
_entity_poly.pdbx_seq_one_letter_code
_entity_poly.pdbx_strand_id
1 'polypeptide(L)'
;MIIMLQLGKPLNQGQTMHHFILIQIDNNAEERIKVNLSQEQIRDVYKGELDQEMQGPLYHLISKLFKPIAGINKIVIPGDFRSAKESKACAIQCSVKVSDGFLYPMKNSLIFIQKPILFIKHKEIKYVEFSRIF
;
A
#
# COMPACT_ATOMS: atom_id res chain seq x y z
N MET A 1 -10.56 1.28 -0.33
CA MET A 1 -9.19 1.35 0.22
C MET A 1 -8.24 0.66 -0.75
N ILE A 2 -7.02 1.18 -0.93
CA ILE A 2 -5.96 0.49 -1.71
C ILE A 2 -4.82 0.15 -0.75
N ILE A 3 -4.40 -1.12 -0.76
CA ILE A 3 -3.17 -1.59 -0.11
C ILE A 3 -2.16 -1.90 -1.21
N MET A 4 -0.96 -1.33 -1.10
CA MET A 4 0.15 -1.59 -1.99
C MET A 4 1.23 -2.38 -1.26
N LEU A 5 1.60 -3.53 -1.81
CA LEU A 5 2.69 -4.37 -1.31
C LEU A 5 3.86 -4.30 -2.29
N GLN A 6 5.04 -3.93 -1.80
CA GLN A 6 6.27 -4.07 -2.56
C GLN A 6 6.82 -5.48 -2.37
N LEU A 7 7.10 -6.17 -3.48
CA LEU A 7 7.70 -7.49 -3.46
C LEU A 7 9.22 -7.39 -3.46
N GLY A 8 9.88 -8.10 -2.53
CA GLY A 8 11.34 -8.21 -2.52
C GLY A 8 11.89 -8.93 -3.74
N LYS A 9 11.13 -9.89 -4.28
CA LYS A 9 11.35 -10.52 -5.58
C LYS A 9 10.10 -10.30 -6.44
N PRO A 10 10.23 -9.72 -7.64
CA PRO A 10 9.08 -9.50 -8.52
C PRO A 10 8.38 -10.82 -8.91
N LEU A 11 7.07 -10.74 -9.08
CA LEU A 11 6.24 -11.83 -9.59
C LEU A 11 6.28 -11.83 -11.11
N ASN A 12 6.52 -12.99 -11.71
CA ASN A 12 6.52 -13.17 -13.16
C ASN A 12 5.13 -13.58 -13.63
N GLN A 13 4.55 -12.81 -14.55
CA GLN A 13 3.34 -13.19 -15.27
C GLN A 13 3.64 -13.16 -16.76
N GLY A 14 4.00 -14.33 -17.31
CA GLY A 14 4.55 -14.43 -18.65
C GLY A 14 5.86 -13.64 -18.77
N GLN A 15 5.91 -12.70 -19.72
CA GLN A 15 7.08 -11.83 -19.93
C GLN A 15 7.09 -10.58 -19.03
N THR A 16 6.01 -10.30 -18.29
CA THR A 16 5.91 -9.10 -17.44
C THR A 16 6.31 -9.40 -16.01
N MET A 17 7.08 -8.49 -15.41
CA MET A 17 7.55 -8.61 -14.03
C MET A 17 6.92 -7.55 -13.14
N HIS A 18 6.15 -8.02 -12.16
CA HIS A 18 5.37 -7.20 -11.24
C HIS A 18 6.13 -7.05 -9.92
N HIS A 19 6.58 -5.82 -9.65
CA HIS A 19 7.29 -5.49 -8.41
C HIS A 19 6.34 -5.13 -7.27
N PHE A 20 5.07 -4.93 -7.58
CA PHE A 20 4.06 -4.48 -6.64
C PHE A 20 2.75 -5.25 -6.83
N ILE A 21 2.07 -5.53 -5.72
CA ILE A 21 0.70 -6.02 -5.69
C ILE A 21 -0.18 -4.90 -5.17
N LEU A 22 -1.24 -4.57 -5.91
CA LEU A 22 -2.30 -3.68 -5.46
C LEU A 22 -3.51 -4.51 -5.09
N ILE A 23 -4.02 -4.29 -3.87
CA ILE A 23 -5.25 -4.90 -3.37
C ILE A 23 -6.25 -3.79 -3.16
N GLN A 24 -7.35 -3.84 -3.89
CA GLN A 24 -8.48 -2.94 -3.72
C GLN A 24 -9.51 -3.60 -2.82
N ILE A 25 -9.85 -2.93 -1.72
CA ILE A 25 -10.77 -3.40 -0.70
C ILE A 25 -11.92 -2.41 -0.61
N ASP A 26 -13.14 -2.89 -0.48
CA ASP A 26 -14.28 -2.03 -0.18
C ASP A 26 -14.09 -1.36 1.20
N ASN A 27 -14.38 -0.07 1.29
CA ASN A 27 -14.28 0.66 2.55
C ASN A 27 -15.27 0.14 3.61
N ASN A 28 -16.37 -0.47 3.18
CA ASN A 28 -17.41 -1.01 4.07
C ASN A 28 -17.22 -2.51 4.36
N ALA A 29 -16.18 -3.15 3.82
CA ALA A 29 -15.93 -4.56 4.07
C ALA A 29 -15.46 -4.76 5.52
N GLU A 30 -16.25 -5.52 6.29
CA GLU A 30 -15.90 -6.00 7.62
C GLU A 30 -15.91 -7.52 7.62
N GLU A 31 -14.99 -8.11 8.39
CA GLU A 31 -14.87 -9.55 8.48
C GLU A 31 -14.57 -9.99 9.91
N ARG A 32 -14.85 -11.26 10.21
CA ARG A 32 -14.39 -11.93 11.42
C ARG A 32 -13.51 -13.11 11.03
N ILE A 33 -12.25 -13.06 11.42
CA ILE A 33 -11.24 -14.07 11.08
C ILE A 33 -10.86 -14.84 12.34
N LYS A 34 -10.87 -16.17 12.22
CA LYS A 34 -10.25 -17.08 13.18
C LYS A 34 -9.02 -17.71 12.55
N VAL A 35 -7.87 -17.44 13.15
CA VAL A 35 -6.59 -18.01 12.68
C VAL A 35 -6.55 -19.48 13.06
N ASN A 36 -6.22 -20.33 12.09
CA ASN A 36 -6.08 -21.78 12.30
C ASN A 36 -4.71 -22.12 12.93
N LEU A 37 -4.46 -21.58 14.12
CA LEU A 37 -3.26 -21.83 14.94
C LEU A 37 -3.67 -22.05 16.39
N SER A 38 -2.90 -22.87 17.11
CA SER A 38 -3.03 -22.99 18.56
C SER A 38 -2.44 -21.77 19.27
N GLN A 39 -2.87 -21.56 20.52
CA GLN A 39 -2.32 -20.50 21.38
C GLN A 39 -0.81 -20.67 21.64
N GLU A 40 -0.33 -21.92 21.68
CA GLU A 40 1.10 -22.22 21.81
C GLU A 40 1.87 -21.79 20.56
N GLN A 41 1.39 -22.14 19.36
CA GLN A 41 2.02 -21.73 18.10
C GLN A 41 2.07 -20.21 17.93
N ILE A 42 1.01 -19.52 18.34
CA ILE A 42 0.96 -18.05 18.32
C ILE A 42 2.02 -17.43 19.24
N ARG A 43 2.20 -17.99 20.44
CA ARG A 43 3.23 -17.53 21.39
C ARG A 43 4.64 -17.83 20.88
N ASP A 44 4.90 -19.05 20.43
CA ASP A 44 6.26 -19.51 20.13
C ASP A 44 6.77 -18.96 18.79
N VAL A 45 5.92 -18.93 17.75
CA VAL A 45 6.31 -18.53 16.39
C VAL A 45 6.13 -17.03 16.17
N TYR A 46 4.99 -16.48 16.60
CA TYR A 46 4.61 -15.09 16.34
C TYR A 46 4.81 -14.17 17.55
N LYS A 47 5.44 -14.66 18.64
CA LYS A 47 5.75 -13.89 19.85
C LYS A 47 4.54 -13.20 20.47
N GLY A 48 3.34 -13.75 20.25
CA GLY A 48 2.09 -13.14 20.71
C GLY A 48 1.66 -11.90 19.94
N GLU A 49 2.27 -11.57 18.80
CA GLU A 49 1.90 -10.42 17.95
C GLU A 49 0.64 -10.69 17.09
N LEU A 50 0.02 -11.85 17.23
CA LEU A 50 -1.11 -12.32 16.43
C LEU A 50 -2.28 -12.72 17.33
N ASP A 51 -3.44 -12.11 17.13
CA ASP A 51 -4.67 -12.47 17.81
C ASP A 51 -5.30 -13.72 17.15
N GLN A 52 -5.77 -14.70 17.94
CA GLN A 52 -6.37 -15.94 17.40
C GLN A 52 -7.72 -15.66 16.72
N GLU A 53 -8.51 -14.74 17.26
CA GLU A 53 -9.76 -14.26 16.67
C GLU A 53 -9.72 -12.74 16.56
N MET A 54 -10.09 -12.21 15.39
CA MET A 54 -10.11 -10.77 15.10
C MET A 54 -11.37 -10.40 14.34
N GLN A 55 -11.89 -9.20 14.58
CA GLN A 55 -13.03 -8.65 13.85
C GLN A 55 -12.82 -7.17 13.55
N GLY A 56 -13.35 -6.71 12.43
CA GLY A 56 -13.41 -5.31 12.07
C GLY A 56 -13.21 -5.08 10.57
N PRO A 57 -12.85 -3.85 10.16
CA PRO A 57 -12.64 -3.53 8.75
C PRO A 57 -11.56 -4.40 8.11
N LEU A 58 -11.84 -4.95 6.93
CA LEU A 58 -10.99 -5.94 6.26
C LEU A 58 -9.57 -5.41 5.99
N TYR A 59 -9.43 -4.12 5.65
CA TYR A 59 -8.12 -3.50 5.44
C TYR A 59 -7.26 -3.52 6.71
N HIS A 60 -7.88 -3.38 7.88
CA HIS A 60 -7.21 -3.34 9.17
C HIS A 60 -6.81 -4.75 9.58
N LEU A 61 -7.68 -5.74 9.33
CA LEU A 61 -7.37 -7.15 9.54
C LEU A 61 -6.19 -7.62 8.68
N ILE A 62 -6.17 -7.29 7.39
CA ILE A 62 -5.05 -7.61 6.49
C ILE A 62 -3.74 -6.97 7.00
N SER A 63 -3.81 -5.71 7.41
CA SER A 63 -2.66 -4.97 7.96
C SER A 63 -2.11 -5.63 9.24
N LYS A 64 -3.00 -6.04 10.16
CA LYS A 64 -2.64 -6.76 11.38
C LYS A 64 -2.02 -8.13 11.11
N LEU A 65 -2.55 -8.86 10.12
CA LEU A 65 -2.04 -10.19 9.75
C LEU A 65 -0.69 -10.14 9.05
N PHE A 66 -0.50 -9.21 8.10
CA PHE A 66 0.73 -9.14 7.31
C PHE A 66 1.94 -8.68 8.12
N LYS A 67 1.73 -7.87 9.16
CA LYS A 67 2.82 -7.38 10.01
C LYS A 67 3.67 -8.53 10.61
N PRO A 68 3.09 -9.49 11.36
CA PRO A 68 3.83 -10.63 11.91
C PRO A 68 4.14 -11.69 10.84
N ILE A 69 3.26 -11.94 9.86
CA ILE A 69 3.44 -13.03 8.87
C ILE A 69 4.54 -12.70 7.85
N ALA A 70 4.54 -11.48 7.31
CA ALA A 70 5.49 -11.07 6.28
C ALA A 70 6.69 -10.28 6.84
N GLY A 71 6.79 -10.13 8.17
CA GLY A 71 7.85 -9.36 8.81
C GLY A 71 7.84 -7.88 8.41
N ILE A 72 6.65 -7.31 8.15
CA ILE A 72 6.52 -5.92 7.71
C ILE A 72 6.64 -5.01 8.93
N ASN A 73 7.82 -4.42 9.12
CA ASN A 73 8.06 -3.58 10.30
C ASN A 73 7.28 -2.25 10.29
N LYS A 74 6.88 -1.76 9.11
CA LYS A 74 6.23 -0.45 8.98
C LYS A 74 5.20 -0.42 7.86
N ILE A 75 3.97 -0.07 8.23
CA ILE A 75 2.92 0.30 7.28
C ILE A 75 3.07 1.81 6.99
N VAL A 76 3.13 2.16 5.70
CA VAL A 76 3.25 3.54 5.26
C VAL A 76 1.88 4.02 4.80
N ILE A 77 1.35 5.04 5.48
CA ILE A 77 0.09 5.69 5.13
C ILE A 77 0.35 7.06 4.47
N PRO A 78 -0.58 7.57 3.65
CA PRO A 78 -0.50 8.94 3.12
C PRO A 78 -0.31 9.96 4.24
N GLY A 79 0.48 11.00 3.97
CA GLY A 79 0.76 12.06 4.94
C GLY A 79 -0.33 13.14 4.97
N ASP A 80 0.09 14.35 5.35
CA ASP A 80 -0.81 15.50 5.51
C ASP A 80 -1.14 16.20 4.18
N PHE A 81 -0.60 15.73 3.05
CA PHE A 81 -0.89 16.29 1.74
C PHE A 81 -2.38 16.23 1.43
N ARG A 82 -2.95 17.36 0.98
CA ARG A 82 -4.34 17.47 0.51
C ARG A 82 -4.36 18.23 -0.81
N SER A 83 -5.04 17.67 -1.80
CA SER A 83 -5.22 18.31 -3.10
C SER A 83 -6.14 19.52 -2.99
N ALA A 84 -5.85 20.58 -3.75
CA ALA A 84 -6.65 21.80 -3.81
C ALA A 84 -7.94 21.63 -4.64
N LYS A 85 -7.92 20.77 -5.67
CA LYS A 85 -9.07 20.54 -6.57
C LYS A 85 -10.21 19.77 -5.90
N GLU A 86 -9.84 18.78 -5.08
CA GLU A 86 -10.77 17.96 -4.34
C GLU A 86 -10.40 18.08 -2.87
N SER A 87 -11.06 18.99 -2.17
CA SER A 87 -10.85 19.17 -0.73
C SER A 87 -11.06 17.83 -0.05
N LYS A 88 -9.98 17.24 0.49
CA LYS A 88 -9.85 15.92 1.15
C LYS A 88 -9.21 14.78 0.34
N ALA A 89 -8.90 14.95 -0.94
CA ALA A 89 -8.16 13.92 -1.68
C ALA A 89 -6.67 13.91 -1.28
N CYS A 90 -6.17 12.73 -0.88
CA CYS A 90 -4.75 12.49 -0.55
C CYS A 90 -3.86 12.28 -1.80
N ALA A 91 -4.40 12.52 -3.00
CA ALA A 91 -3.76 12.26 -4.27
C ALA A 91 -4.09 13.34 -5.31
N ILE A 92 -3.28 13.38 -6.35
CA ILE A 92 -3.43 14.27 -7.51
C ILE A 92 -3.73 13.39 -8.73
N GLN A 93 -4.87 13.61 -9.39
CA GLN A 93 -5.15 12.96 -10.66
C GLN A 93 -4.17 13.49 -11.73
N CYS A 94 -3.49 12.59 -12.41
CA CYS A 94 -2.51 12.91 -13.44
C CYS A 94 -2.32 11.73 -14.40
N SER A 95 -1.51 11.94 -15.44
CA SER A 95 -1.12 10.90 -16.37
C SER A 95 0.41 10.72 -16.38
N VAL A 96 0.84 9.47 -16.55
CA VAL A 96 2.23 9.11 -16.80
C VAL A 96 2.26 8.41 -18.15
N LYS A 97 2.96 9.02 -19.11
CA LYS A 97 2.92 8.62 -20.53
C LYS A 97 1.47 8.69 -21.05
N VAL A 98 0.90 7.55 -21.43
CA VAL A 98 -0.48 7.42 -21.94
C VAL A 98 -1.45 6.86 -20.90
N SER A 99 -1.00 6.70 -19.65
CA SER A 99 -1.76 6.07 -18.59
C SER A 99 -2.22 7.09 -17.56
N ASP A 100 -3.53 7.24 -17.45
CA ASP A 100 -4.14 8.02 -16.37
C ASP A 100 -4.01 7.28 -15.03
N GLY A 101 -4.00 8.05 -13.95
CA GLY A 101 -3.92 7.51 -12.60
C GLY A 101 -3.83 8.61 -11.54
N PHE A 102 -3.28 8.23 -10.40
CA PHE A 102 -3.19 9.10 -9.23
C PHE A 102 -1.76 9.13 -8.68
N LEU A 103 -1.23 10.34 -8.48
CA LEU A 103 0.02 10.57 -7.77
C LEU A 103 -0.28 10.83 -6.29
N TYR A 104 0.33 10.05 -5.41
CA TYR A 104 0.24 10.15 -3.96
C TYR A 104 1.56 10.72 -3.41
N PRO A 105 1.57 12.00 -3.00
CA PRO A 105 2.68 12.55 -2.24
C PRO A 105 2.69 11.98 -0.82
N MET A 106 3.62 11.07 -0.56
CA MET A 106 3.83 10.48 0.77
C MET A 106 4.87 11.30 1.54
N LYS A 107 5.06 11.00 2.83
CA LYS A 107 6.03 11.71 3.68
C LYS A 107 7.47 11.71 3.11
N ASN A 108 7.90 10.57 2.56
CA ASN A 108 9.29 10.35 2.09
C ASN A 108 9.39 9.79 0.66
N SER A 109 8.29 9.78 -0.09
CA SER A 109 8.23 9.19 -1.44
C SER A 109 7.06 9.74 -2.25
N LEU A 110 7.15 9.65 -3.57
CA LEU A 110 6.05 9.84 -4.50
C LEU A 110 5.61 8.47 -5.03
N ILE A 111 4.31 8.21 -5.02
CA ILE A 111 3.75 6.96 -5.54
C ILE A 111 2.74 7.27 -6.64
N PHE A 112 2.96 6.79 -7.85
CA PHE A 112 1.95 6.85 -8.91
C PHE A 112 1.23 5.51 -8.98
N ILE A 113 -0.10 5.55 -8.85
CA ILE A 113 -0.98 4.41 -8.99
C ILE A 113 -1.88 4.61 -10.20
N GLN A 114 -1.50 3.91 -11.27
CA GLN A 114 -2.27 2.85 -11.90
C GLN A 114 -1.25 1.86 -12.51
N LYS A 115 -1.23 1.60 -13.83
CA LYS A 115 -0.12 0.90 -14.50
C LYS A 115 0.64 1.89 -15.40
N PRO A 116 1.99 1.95 -15.37
CA PRO A 116 2.88 1.27 -14.42
C PRO A 116 2.78 1.88 -13.02
N ILE A 117 3.02 1.07 -11.99
CA ILE A 117 3.14 1.59 -10.62
C ILE A 117 4.54 2.18 -10.47
N LEU A 118 4.64 3.44 -10.05
CA LEU A 118 5.92 4.09 -9.76
C LEU A 118 6.04 4.34 -8.26
N PHE A 119 7.20 4.02 -7.70
CA PHE A 119 7.55 4.32 -6.32
C PHE A 119 8.92 5.01 -6.32
N ILE A 120 8.91 6.32 -6.06
CA ILE A 120 10.09 7.18 -6.16
C ILE A 120 10.39 7.73 -4.76
N LYS A 121 11.53 7.38 -4.17
CA LYS A 121 11.89 7.92 -2.85
C LYS A 121 12.38 9.35 -3.01
N HIS A 122 12.05 10.24 -2.07
CA HIS A 122 12.52 11.63 -2.13
C HIS A 122 14.05 11.73 -2.22
N LYS A 123 14.76 10.81 -1.55
CA LYS A 123 16.23 10.74 -1.58
C LYS A 123 16.83 10.40 -2.96
N GLU A 124 16.02 9.88 -3.88
CA GLU A 124 16.42 9.52 -5.24
C GLU A 124 16.12 10.66 -6.23
N ILE A 125 15.45 11.73 -5.79
CA ILE A 125 15.08 12.88 -6.61
C ILE A 125 16.20 13.92 -6.57
N LYS A 126 16.78 14.25 -7.74
CA LYS A 126 17.80 15.29 -7.87
C LYS A 126 17.20 16.70 -7.92
N TYR A 127 16.16 16.88 -8.73
CA TYR A 127 15.39 18.12 -8.86
C TYR A 127 13.99 17.81 -9.38
N VAL A 128 13.06 18.76 -9.24
CA VAL A 128 11.71 18.70 -9.79
C VAL A 128 11.51 19.96 -10.63
N GLU A 129 10.91 19.80 -11.80
CA GLU A 129 10.62 20.88 -12.73
C GLU A 129 9.12 20.94 -13.01
N PHE A 130 8.57 22.15 -13.06
CA PHE A 130 7.18 22.40 -13.40
C PHE A 130 7.13 23.17 -14.73
N SER A 131 6.55 22.54 -15.75
CA SER A 131 6.33 23.15 -17.06
C SER A 131 4.85 23.37 -17.29
N ARG A 132 4.51 24.54 -17.82
CA ARG A 132 3.16 24.83 -18.30
C ARG A 132 3.12 24.54 -19.80
N ILE A 133 2.30 23.57 -20.19
CA ILE A 133 2.00 23.33 -21.60
C ILE A 133 0.94 24.36 -21.99
N PHE A 134 1.26 25.18 -22.99
CA PHE A 134 0.34 26.12 -23.62
C PHE A 134 -0.38 25.46 -24.78
#